data_AF-A0A966QKA9-F1
#
_entry.id   AF-A0A966QKA9-F1
#
_cell.length_a   1.000
_cell.length_b   1.000
_cell.length_c   1.000
_cell.angle_alpha   90.00
_cell.angle_beta   90.00
_cell.angle_gamma   90.00
#
_symmetry.space_group_name_H-M   'P 1'
#
loop_
_entity.id
_entity.type
_entity.pdbx_description
1 polymer ?
#
loop_
_entity_poly.entity_id
_entity_poly.type
_entity_poly.pdbx_seq_one_letter_code
_entity_poly.pdbx_strand_id
1 'polypeptide(L)'
;HLGGRSLPHAVLMMIPEAWENNPTMDPAKRAFYRYHAALMEPWDGPASVCFTDGTVIGAVLDRNGLRPSRFWVTDDDVVIAASEVGVVSIDQSKVVKKGRLQPGKMLLIDTAQQRIIDDEEIKASLANAAPYQQWLDEGQVSLATLPEREHVVFSRGSVLRRQQVFGYTHEELKVILAPMASSGAEPLGSMGTDTPIAVLSARPRLLFDYFQQLFAQVTNPPLDAIREEVVTSVGTSVGPEGNLLDATPESCRQLTLPFPIIDNDELAKIIHINDDANFDHLRSVVVAGLYRVADGAVGMRSALDAIRSEVSAAIEAGARIIVLSDRNSDEVFAPIPSLLLTSAVHHHLIREKLRTKVGLIVECGDAREVHHMALLIGYGAGAVNPYLAFESIEDMIAADGGTGMHGLGGMDPHKAVHNYIKAAGKGVL
;
A
#
# COMPACT_ATOMS: atom_id res chain seq x y z
N HIS A 1 22.03 -13.94 18.79
CA HIS A 1 21.46 -12.58 18.63
C HIS A 1 20.24 -12.43 19.54
N LEU A 2 19.98 -11.24 20.11
CA LEU A 2 18.92 -11.02 21.12
C LEU A 2 17.50 -11.29 20.61
N GLY A 3 17.23 -11.14 19.30
CA GLY A 3 15.92 -11.35 18.68
C GLY A 3 15.84 -12.55 17.74
N GLY A 4 16.68 -13.57 17.92
CA GLY A 4 16.60 -14.83 17.16
C GLY A 4 17.09 -14.81 15.71
N ARG A 5 17.18 -13.65 15.05
CA ARG A 5 17.66 -13.52 13.67
C ARG A 5 19.15 -13.22 13.57
N SER A 6 19.79 -13.74 12.51
CA SER A 6 21.14 -13.31 12.13
C SER A 6 21.12 -11.86 11.64
N LEU A 7 22.25 -11.16 11.75
CA LEU A 7 22.34 -9.78 11.27
C LEU A 7 22.01 -9.64 9.75
N PRO A 8 22.51 -10.52 8.85
CA PRO A 8 22.11 -10.51 7.45
C PRO A 8 20.60 -10.67 7.23
N HIS A 9 19.95 -11.53 8.03
CA HIS A 9 18.50 -11.71 7.96
C HIS A 9 17.75 -10.44 8.33
N ALA A 10 18.09 -9.81 9.45
CA ALA A 10 17.47 -8.57 9.87
C ALA A 10 17.65 -7.46 8.82
N VAL A 11 18.84 -7.35 8.24
CA VAL A 11 19.13 -6.37 7.17
C VAL A 11 18.31 -6.64 5.92
N LEU A 12 18.20 -7.89 5.45
CA LEU A 12 17.40 -8.21 4.26
C LEU A 12 15.88 -8.10 4.48
N MET A 13 15.43 -8.18 5.73
CA MET A 13 14.03 -7.90 6.09
C MET A 13 13.73 -6.39 6.05
N MET A 14 14.66 -5.54 6.52
CA MET A 14 14.48 -4.08 6.51
C MET A 14 14.77 -3.46 5.13
N ILE A 15 15.80 -3.95 4.43
CA ILE A 15 16.26 -3.43 3.13
C ILE A 15 16.25 -4.59 2.11
N PRO A 16 15.07 -5.08 1.71
CA PRO A 16 14.95 -6.16 0.75
C PRO A 16 15.36 -5.71 -0.65
N GLU A 17 15.88 -6.64 -1.47
CA GLU A 17 16.04 -6.41 -2.90
C GLU A 17 14.67 -6.32 -3.61
N ALA A 18 14.59 -5.62 -4.74
CA ALA A 18 13.38 -5.62 -5.56
C ALA A 18 13.08 -7.04 -6.08
N TRP A 19 11.92 -7.60 -5.69
CA TRP A 19 11.59 -9.00 -5.92
C TRP A 19 10.29 -9.23 -6.71
N GLU A 20 9.30 -8.33 -6.57
CA GLU A 20 7.95 -8.52 -7.11
C GLU A 20 7.97 -8.68 -8.64
N ASN A 21 8.63 -7.76 -9.33
CA ASN A 21 8.67 -7.70 -10.80
C ASN A 21 9.90 -8.40 -11.43
N ASN A 22 10.63 -9.24 -10.68
CA ASN A 22 11.80 -9.95 -11.19
C ASN A 22 11.46 -11.39 -11.62
N PRO A 23 11.13 -11.70 -12.89
CA PRO A 23 10.67 -13.04 -13.29
C PRO A 23 11.73 -14.13 -13.18
N THR A 24 13.02 -13.76 -13.14
CA THR A 24 14.15 -14.70 -13.08
C THR A 24 14.60 -15.05 -11.66
N MET A 25 13.94 -14.49 -10.65
CA MET A 25 14.28 -14.74 -9.25
C MET A 25 13.99 -16.20 -8.85
N ASP A 26 14.93 -16.82 -8.15
CA ASP A 26 14.76 -18.13 -7.53
C ASP A 26 13.46 -18.21 -6.68
N PRO A 27 12.63 -19.27 -6.83
CA PRO A 27 11.37 -19.37 -6.11
C PRO A 27 11.49 -19.35 -4.59
N ALA A 28 12.51 -20.00 -4.00
CA ALA A 28 12.69 -20.02 -2.55
C ALA A 28 13.07 -18.61 -2.05
N LYS A 29 13.92 -17.90 -2.80
CA LYS A 29 14.25 -16.50 -2.52
C LYS A 29 13.02 -15.59 -2.63
N ARG A 30 12.18 -15.78 -3.64
CA ARG A 30 10.91 -15.04 -3.77
C ARG A 30 9.99 -15.30 -2.58
N ALA A 31 9.84 -16.57 -2.18
CA ALA A 31 9.02 -16.95 -1.04
C ALA A 31 9.52 -16.30 0.26
N PHE A 32 10.84 -16.27 0.46
CA PHE A 32 11.45 -15.55 1.58
C PHE A 32 11.04 -14.07 1.61
N TYR A 33 11.22 -13.33 0.51
CA TYR A 33 10.87 -11.91 0.49
C TYR A 33 9.37 -11.67 0.62
N ARG A 34 8.54 -12.48 -0.05
CA ARG A 34 7.09 -12.40 0.03
C ARG A 34 6.56 -12.64 1.45
N TYR A 35 7.14 -13.59 2.17
CA TYR A 35 6.81 -13.82 3.58
C TYR A 35 7.19 -12.62 4.45
N HIS A 36 8.40 -12.07 4.26
CA HIS A 36 8.87 -10.93 5.07
C HIS A 36 8.14 -9.62 4.74
N ALA A 37 7.64 -9.45 3.51
CA ALA A 37 6.80 -8.32 3.13
C ALA A 37 5.46 -8.29 3.90
N ALA A 38 4.97 -9.42 4.40
CA ALA A 38 3.79 -9.48 5.27
C ALA A 38 4.08 -9.06 6.73
N LEU A 39 5.35 -8.99 7.11
CA LEU A 39 5.82 -8.70 8.47
C LEU A 39 6.34 -7.28 8.65
N MET A 40 6.95 -6.72 7.61
CA MET A 40 7.72 -5.48 7.71
C MET A 40 7.70 -4.77 6.36
N GLU A 41 7.30 -3.51 6.37
CA GLU A 41 7.46 -2.63 5.22
C GLU A 41 8.95 -2.30 4.98
N PRO A 42 9.38 -2.17 3.72
CA PRO A 42 10.75 -1.79 3.39
C PRO A 42 11.14 -0.42 3.97
N TRP A 43 12.34 -0.34 4.53
CA TRP A 43 12.96 0.93 4.92
C TRP A 43 13.64 1.53 3.70
N ASP A 44 12.86 2.30 2.94
CA ASP A 44 13.29 2.83 1.64
C ASP A 44 13.95 4.21 1.74
N GLY A 45 14.57 4.62 0.63
CA GLY A 45 15.32 5.86 0.46
C GLY A 45 16.81 5.61 0.19
N PRO A 46 17.56 6.63 -0.30
CA PRO A 46 18.96 6.46 -0.65
C PRO A 46 19.82 6.01 0.53
N ALA A 47 20.35 4.79 0.47
CA ALA A 47 21.08 4.21 1.59
C ALA A 47 22.32 3.41 1.14
N SER A 48 23.43 3.62 1.85
CA SER A 48 24.52 2.67 1.92
C SER A 48 24.77 2.40 3.41
N VAL A 49 24.38 1.21 3.85
CA VAL A 49 24.38 0.86 5.27
C VAL A 49 25.50 -0.13 5.52
N CYS A 50 26.46 0.25 6.35
CA CYS A 50 27.46 -0.66 6.91
C CYS A 50 26.98 -1.13 8.29
N PHE A 51 27.15 -2.42 8.59
CA PHE A 51 26.64 -3.03 9.81
C PHE A 51 27.62 -4.06 10.37
N THR A 52 27.55 -4.29 11.68
CA THR A 52 28.32 -5.34 12.36
C THR A 52 27.65 -5.73 13.68
N ASP A 53 27.83 -6.98 14.09
CA ASP A 53 27.50 -7.47 15.44
C ASP A 53 28.74 -7.85 16.26
N GLY A 54 29.93 -7.49 15.76
CA GLY A 54 31.23 -7.85 16.34
C GLY A 54 31.85 -9.11 15.75
N THR A 55 31.07 -10.00 15.12
CA THR A 55 31.56 -11.23 14.47
C THR A 55 31.50 -11.12 12.96
N VAL A 56 30.40 -10.59 12.43
CA VAL A 56 30.26 -10.29 11.00
C VAL A 56 30.32 -8.79 10.76
N ILE A 57 30.84 -8.40 9.61
CA ILE A 57 30.86 -7.01 9.12
C ILE A 57 30.29 -7.05 7.71
N GLY A 58 29.35 -6.18 7.39
CA GLY A 58 28.76 -6.15 6.07
C GLY A 58 28.30 -4.78 5.62
N ALA A 59 27.90 -4.72 4.36
CA ALA A 59 27.31 -3.54 3.76
C ALA A 59 26.20 -3.94 2.78
N VAL A 60 25.16 -3.11 2.70
CA VAL A 60 24.07 -3.23 1.72
C VAL A 60 23.75 -1.85 1.15
N LEU A 61 23.19 -1.83 -0.04
CA LEU A 61 22.57 -0.63 -0.63
C LEU A 61 21.05 -0.72 -0.54
N ASP A 62 20.38 0.42 -0.64
CA ASP A 62 18.95 0.44 -0.93
C ASP A 62 18.63 -0.32 -2.24
N ARG A 63 17.34 -0.63 -2.44
CA ARG A 63 16.85 -1.41 -3.58
C ARG A 63 17.21 -0.81 -4.94
N ASN A 64 17.43 0.50 -5.01
CA ASN A 64 17.74 1.25 -6.22
C ASN A 64 19.25 1.54 -6.35
N GLY A 65 20.02 1.37 -5.27
CA GLY A 65 21.45 1.66 -5.21
C GLY A 65 21.78 3.12 -5.42
N LEU A 66 21.03 4.02 -4.77
CA LEU A 66 21.12 5.47 -4.96
C LEU A 66 22.37 6.08 -4.28
N ARG A 67 23.11 5.30 -3.50
CA ARG A 67 24.38 5.72 -2.87
C ARG A 67 25.57 4.91 -3.40
N PRO A 68 26.71 5.56 -3.67
CA PRO A 68 27.90 4.85 -4.10
C PRO A 68 28.52 4.09 -2.92
N SER A 69 28.96 2.87 -3.17
CA SER A 69 29.80 2.13 -2.22
C SER A 69 30.73 1.17 -2.96
N ARG A 70 32.02 1.27 -2.67
CA ARG A 70 33.10 0.54 -3.34
C ARG A 70 33.96 -0.16 -2.30
N PHE A 71 34.48 -1.33 -2.67
CA PHE A 71 35.33 -2.11 -1.79
C PHE A 71 36.55 -2.68 -2.51
N TRP A 72 37.67 -2.75 -1.79
CA TRP A 72 38.92 -3.38 -2.21
C TRP A 72 39.26 -4.52 -1.27
N VAL A 73 39.84 -5.59 -1.81
CA VAL A 73 40.38 -6.73 -1.07
C VAL A 73 41.85 -6.84 -1.41
N THR A 74 42.69 -6.98 -0.40
CA THR A 74 44.14 -7.17 -0.53
C THR A 74 44.55 -8.63 -0.34
N ASP A 75 45.79 -8.96 -0.70
CA ASP A 75 46.40 -10.28 -0.51
C ASP A 75 46.76 -10.61 0.95
N ASP A 76 46.77 -9.61 1.83
CA ASP A 76 46.91 -9.73 3.29
C ASP A 76 45.55 -9.70 4.04
N ASP A 77 44.48 -10.15 3.37
CA ASP A 77 43.13 -10.33 3.90
C ASP A 77 42.46 -9.08 4.50
N VAL A 78 42.87 -7.89 4.04
CA VAL A 78 42.24 -6.62 4.41
C VAL A 78 41.14 -6.26 3.41
N VAL A 79 39.95 -5.98 3.94
CA VAL A 79 38.83 -5.44 3.16
C VAL A 79 38.60 -3.98 3.52
N ILE A 80 38.64 -3.11 2.52
CA ILE A 80 38.40 -1.67 2.67
C ILE A 80 37.14 -1.34 1.90
N ALA A 81 36.10 -0.85 2.58
CA ALA A 81 34.85 -0.40 1.97
C ALA A 81 34.57 1.07 2.30
N ALA A 82 34.21 1.86 1.30
CA ALA A 82 33.92 3.28 1.43
C ALA A 82 32.99 3.80 0.33
N SER A 83 32.42 4.99 0.52
CA SER A 83 31.60 5.65 -0.50
C SER A 83 32.38 5.99 -1.77
N GLU A 84 33.69 6.20 -1.64
CA GLU A 84 34.59 6.61 -2.72
C GLU A 84 35.87 5.76 -2.73
N VAL A 85 36.56 5.76 -3.87
CA VAL A 85 37.89 5.14 -3.99
C VAL A 85 38.97 6.16 -3.66
N GLY A 86 40.09 5.69 -3.11
CA GLY A 86 41.23 6.55 -2.77
C GLY A 86 41.14 7.22 -1.39
N VAL A 87 40.16 6.84 -0.56
CA VAL A 87 40.04 7.32 0.82
C VAL A 87 41.17 6.84 1.74
N VAL A 88 41.81 5.72 1.40
CA VAL A 88 42.95 5.14 2.12
C VAL A 88 44.06 4.87 1.12
N SER A 89 45.28 5.27 1.47
CA SER A 89 46.47 4.98 0.67
C SER A 89 46.89 3.53 0.88
N ILE A 90 46.87 2.73 -0.19
CA ILE A 90 47.35 1.35 -0.18
C ILE A 90 48.22 1.08 -1.41
N ASP A 91 49.18 0.19 -1.26
CA ASP A 91 49.98 -0.33 -2.36
C ASP A 91 49.06 -1.08 -3.34
N GLN A 92 49.02 -0.61 -4.59
CA GLN A 92 48.16 -1.18 -5.62
C GLN A 92 48.57 -2.61 -6.01
N SER A 93 49.83 -2.99 -5.77
CA SER A 93 50.32 -4.35 -6.07
C SER A 93 49.70 -5.42 -5.16
N LYS A 94 49.24 -5.04 -3.96
CA LYS A 94 48.56 -5.92 -3.00
C LYS A 94 47.08 -6.16 -3.31
N VAL A 95 46.47 -5.37 -4.20
CA VAL A 95 45.02 -5.42 -4.40
C VAL A 95 44.64 -6.60 -5.30
N VAL A 96 43.97 -7.60 -4.72
CA VAL A 96 43.52 -8.80 -5.45
C VAL A 96 42.12 -8.63 -6.04
N LYS A 97 41.27 -7.78 -5.46
CA LYS A 97 39.91 -7.53 -5.97
C LYS A 97 39.49 -6.08 -5.75
N LYS A 98 38.85 -5.50 -6.76
CA LYS A 98 38.15 -4.22 -6.67
C LYS A 98 36.70 -4.44 -7.07
N GLY A 99 35.77 -4.00 -6.23
CA GLY A 99 34.35 -4.17 -6.44
C GLY A 99 33.54 -2.94 -6.09
N ARG A 100 32.26 -2.99 -6.44
CA ARG A 100 31.22 -2.06 -5.98
C ARG A 100 30.05 -2.86 -5.44
N LEU A 101 29.38 -2.33 -4.44
CA LEU A 101 28.08 -2.86 -4.04
C LEU A 101 27.07 -2.59 -5.17
N GLN A 102 26.20 -3.56 -5.40
CA GLN A 102 25.14 -3.51 -6.40
C GLN A 102 23.80 -3.46 -5.66
N PRO A 103 22.78 -2.78 -6.22
CA PRO A 103 21.43 -2.82 -5.67
C PRO A 103 20.99 -4.26 -5.42
N GLY A 104 20.41 -4.50 -4.25
CA GLY A 104 19.95 -5.82 -3.84
C GLY A 104 21.04 -6.82 -3.46
N LYS A 105 22.34 -6.52 -3.56
CA LYS A 105 23.42 -7.43 -3.12
C LYS A 105 24.03 -7.01 -1.79
N MET A 106 24.43 -8.01 -0.99
CA MET A 106 25.11 -7.84 0.28
C MET A 106 26.61 -8.15 0.16
N LEU A 107 27.44 -7.28 0.70
CA LEU A 107 28.82 -7.62 1.05
C LEU A 107 28.83 -8.10 2.50
N LEU A 108 29.32 -9.30 2.77
CA LEU A 108 29.42 -9.83 4.14
C LEU A 108 30.79 -10.48 4.37
N ILE A 109 31.44 -10.09 5.44
CA ILE A 109 32.70 -10.65 5.92
C ILE A 109 32.42 -11.31 7.27
N ASP A 110 32.72 -12.59 7.37
CA ASP A 110 32.65 -13.33 8.63
C ASP A 110 34.07 -13.51 9.17
N THR A 111 34.36 -12.84 10.29
CA THR A 111 35.68 -12.86 10.92
C THR A 111 35.95 -14.16 11.68
N ALA A 112 34.90 -14.88 12.10
CA ALA A 112 35.04 -16.19 12.73
C ALA A 112 35.36 -17.28 11.69
N GLN A 113 34.75 -17.19 10.50
CA GLN A 113 35.07 -18.08 9.37
C GLN A 113 36.27 -17.60 8.54
N GLN A 114 36.76 -16.39 8.80
CA GLN A 114 37.88 -15.75 8.09
C GLN A 114 37.68 -15.69 6.58
N ARG A 115 36.46 -15.38 6.12
CA ARG A 115 36.15 -15.30 4.69
C ARG A 115 35.07 -14.26 4.36
N ILE A 116 35.06 -13.86 3.10
CA ILE A 116 33.94 -13.11 2.51
C ILE A 116 32.87 -14.14 2.11
N ILE A 117 31.64 -13.95 2.59
CA ILE A 117 30.50 -14.80 2.27
C ILE A 117 29.86 -14.27 0.99
N ASP A 118 29.54 -15.16 0.05
CA ASP A 118 28.89 -14.78 -1.19
C ASP A 118 27.41 -14.40 -0.98
N ASP A 119 26.90 -13.42 -1.74
CA ASP A 119 25.51 -12.97 -1.67
C ASP A 119 24.51 -14.12 -1.93
N GLU A 120 24.82 -14.98 -2.89
CA GLU A 120 23.98 -16.13 -3.22
C GLU A 120 23.96 -17.15 -2.07
N GLU A 121 25.09 -17.35 -1.40
CA GLU A 121 25.20 -18.24 -0.23
C GLU A 121 24.33 -17.72 0.94
N ILE A 122 24.42 -16.42 1.24
CA ILE A 122 23.63 -15.77 2.30
C ILE A 122 22.14 -15.97 2.03
N LYS A 123 21.71 -15.59 0.83
CA LYS A 123 20.29 -15.61 0.46
C LYS A 123 19.74 -17.02 0.32
N ALA A 124 20.51 -17.94 -0.24
CA ALA A 124 20.11 -19.35 -0.31
C ALA A 124 19.97 -19.95 1.11
N SER A 125 20.90 -19.66 2.02
CA SER A 125 20.79 -20.12 3.41
C SER A 125 19.53 -19.57 4.09
N LEU A 126 19.27 -18.27 3.95
CA LEU A 126 18.10 -17.63 4.56
C LEU A 126 16.78 -18.06 3.93
N ALA A 127 16.73 -18.21 2.61
CA ALA A 127 15.55 -18.67 1.89
C ALA A 127 15.16 -20.10 2.25
N ASN A 128 16.14 -20.94 2.59
CA ASN A 128 15.93 -22.32 3.02
C ASN A 128 15.84 -22.49 4.55
N ALA A 129 15.88 -21.40 5.33
CA ALA A 129 15.83 -21.47 6.79
C ALA A 129 14.46 -21.93 7.33
N ALA A 130 13.40 -21.75 6.54
CA ALA A 130 12.04 -22.19 6.85
C ALA A 130 11.27 -22.50 5.56
N PRO A 131 10.17 -23.29 5.61
CA PRO A 131 9.37 -23.60 4.43
C PRO A 131 8.44 -22.44 4.06
N TYR A 132 9.00 -21.27 3.72
CA TYR A 132 8.22 -20.05 3.49
C TYR A 132 7.15 -20.21 2.41
N GLN A 133 7.43 -20.96 1.34
CA GLN A 133 6.44 -21.21 0.29
C GLN A 133 5.21 -21.95 0.83
N GLN A 134 5.42 -22.96 1.68
CA GLN A 134 4.34 -23.69 2.32
C GLN A 134 3.51 -22.76 3.23
N TRP A 135 4.18 -21.91 4.02
CA TRP A 135 3.48 -20.96 4.88
C TRP A 135 2.64 -19.95 4.09
N LEU A 136 3.17 -19.49 2.95
CA LEU A 136 2.45 -18.60 2.05
C LEU A 136 1.24 -19.29 1.42
N ASP A 137 1.39 -20.53 0.96
CA ASP A 137 0.29 -21.29 0.32
C ASP A 137 -0.84 -21.63 1.31
N GLU A 138 -0.50 -21.90 2.57
CA GLU A 138 -1.47 -22.21 3.64
C GLU A 138 -2.07 -20.95 4.29
N GLY A 139 -1.34 -19.84 4.29
CA GLY A 139 -1.68 -18.64 5.04
C GLY A 139 -2.24 -17.48 4.22
N GLN A 140 -1.68 -17.19 3.04
CA GLN A 140 -2.12 -16.05 2.24
C GLN A 140 -3.35 -16.39 1.42
N VAL A 141 -4.34 -15.50 1.48
CA VAL A 141 -5.55 -15.61 0.67
C VAL A 141 -5.49 -14.56 -0.42
N SER A 142 -5.62 -14.99 -1.68
CA SER A 142 -5.71 -14.07 -2.81
C SER A 142 -7.16 -13.62 -2.99
N LEU A 143 -7.39 -12.31 -3.11
CA LEU A 143 -8.72 -11.77 -3.42
C LEU A 143 -9.34 -12.42 -4.68
N ALA A 144 -8.51 -12.69 -5.70
CA ALA A 144 -8.95 -13.31 -6.94
C ALA A 144 -9.44 -14.77 -6.78
N THR A 145 -9.12 -15.42 -5.65
CA THR A 145 -9.56 -16.80 -5.36
C THR A 145 -10.85 -16.87 -4.54
N LEU A 146 -11.34 -15.73 -4.05
CA LEU A 146 -12.59 -15.67 -3.30
C LEU A 146 -13.80 -15.83 -4.23
N PRO A 147 -14.91 -16.43 -3.75
CA PRO A 147 -16.08 -16.69 -4.58
C PRO A 147 -16.70 -15.40 -5.12
N GLU A 148 -17.08 -15.41 -6.39
CA GLU A 148 -17.76 -14.28 -7.04
C GLU A 148 -19.06 -13.89 -6.32
N ARG A 149 -19.36 -12.60 -6.34
CA ARG A 149 -20.56 -12.01 -5.73
C ARG A 149 -21.40 -11.33 -6.80
N GLU A 150 -22.68 -11.15 -6.51
CA GLU A 150 -23.60 -10.52 -7.45
C GLU A 150 -23.30 -9.03 -7.58
N HIS A 151 -23.07 -8.58 -8.81
CA HIS A 151 -22.85 -7.17 -9.11
C HIS A 151 -24.17 -6.39 -8.99
N VAL A 152 -24.17 -5.33 -8.18
CA VAL A 152 -25.36 -4.53 -7.89
C VAL A 152 -25.28 -3.19 -8.63
N VAL A 153 -26.19 -2.98 -9.58
CA VAL A 153 -26.32 -1.73 -10.32
C VAL A 153 -27.44 -0.88 -9.71
N PHE A 154 -27.14 0.39 -9.43
CA PHE A 154 -28.11 1.33 -8.88
C PHE A 154 -28.76 2.19 -9.97
N SER A 155 -29.98 2.66 -9.69
CA SER A 155 -30.68 3.56 -10.61
C SER A 155 -30.03 4.94 -10.65
N ARG A 156 -30.08 5.60 -11.82
CA ARG A 156 -29.61 6.98 -12.02
C ARG A 156 -30.09 7.96 -10.95
N GLY A 157 -31.37 7.87 -10.57
CA GLY A 157 -31.93 8.74 -9.52
C GLY A 157 -31.28 8.54 -8.14
N SER A 158 -30.86 7.31 -7.83
CA SER A 158 -30.11 7.00 -6.59
C SER A 158 -28.67 7.53 -6.67
N VAL A 159 -27.98 7.30 -7.79
CA VAL A 159 -26.60 7.75 -8.00
C VAL A 159 -26.51 9.28 -7.95
N LEU A 160 -27.39 9.99 -8.66
CA LEU A 160 -27.43 11.46 -8.65
C LEU A 160 -27.64 12.05 -7.25
N ARG A 161 -28.51 11.44 -6.43
CA ARG A 161 -28.73 11.89 -5.05
C ARG A 161 -27.48 11.73 -4.20
N ARG A 162 -26.79 10.59 -4.32
CA ARG A 162 -25.54 10.33 -3.60
C ARG A 162 -24.42 11.26 -4.08
N GLN A 163 -24.30 11.48 -5.40
CA GLN A 163 -23.38 12.48 -5.96
C GLN A 163 -23.58 13.86 -5.33
N GLN A 164 -24.83 14.31 -5.14
CA GLN A 164 -25.12 15.57 -4.47
C GLN A 164 -24.69 15.59 -2.99
N VAL A 165 -24.93 14.50 -2.25
CA VAL A 165 -24.50 14.35 -0.84
C VAL A 165 -22.97 14.45 -0.71
N PHE A 166 -22.24 13.81 -1.62
CA PHE A 166 -20.77 13.78 -1.62
C PHE A 166 -20.10 14.91 -2.43
N GLY A 167 -20.90 15.88 -2.90
CA GLY A 167 -20.42 17.09 -3.55
C GLY A 167 -19.80 16.89 -4.93
N TYR A 168 -20.21 15.85 -5.68
CA TYR A 168 -19.79 15.66 -7.06
C TYR A 168 -20.35 16.76 -7.95
N THR A 169 -19.51 17.26 -8.83
CA THR A 169 -19.83 18.28 -9.82
C THR A 169 -19.78 17.69 -11.22
N HIS A 170 -20.52 18.31 -12.13
CA HIS A 170 -20.49 17.94 -13.54
C HIS A 170 -19.09 18.09 -14.15
N GLU A 171 -18.29 19.02 -13.63
CA GLU A 171 -16.90 19.23 -14.06
C GLU A 171 -16.01 18.06 -13.64
N GLU A 172 -16.07 17.61 -12.39
CA GLU A 172 -15.33 16.42 -11.93
C GLU A 172 -15.73 15.17 -12.75
N LEU A 173 -17.02 14.96 -13.00
CA LEU A 173 -17.49 13.84 -13.82
C LEU A 173 -16.88 13.87 -15.24
N LYS A 174 -16.87 15.06 -15.86
CA LYS A 174 -16.42 15.25 -17.24
C LYS A 174 -14.90 15.27 -17.40
N VAL A 175 -14.19 15.92 -16.48
CA VAL A 175 -12.76 16.24 -16.61
C VAL A 175 -11.89 15.24 -15.84
N ILE A 176 -12.44 14.55 -14.84
CA ILE A 176 -11.70 13.60 -14.01
C ILE A 176 -12.15 12.16 -14.28
N LEU A 177 -13.40 11.83 -13.93
CA LEU A 177 -13.86 10.43 -13.98
C LEU A 177 -13.91 9.89 -15.42
N ALA A 178 -14.49 10.64 -16.37
CA ALA A 178 -14.62 10.16 -17.74
C ALA A 178 -13.26 9.93 -18.46
N PRO A 179 -12.24 10.82 -18.34
CA PRO A 179 -10.91 10.54 -18.85
C PRO A 179 -10.22 9.34 -18.20
N MET A 180 -10.32 9.18 -16.88
CA MET A 180 -9.75 8.03 -16.17
C MET A 180 -10.41 6.72 -16.61
N ALA A 181 -11.74 6.69 -16.71
CA ALA A 181 -12.50 5.53 -17.15
C ALA A 181 -12.25 5.17 -18.62
N SER A 182 -12.05 6.16 -19.49
CA SER A 182 -11.84 5.92 -20.92
C SER A 182 -10.40 5.52 -21.28
N SER A 183 -9.41 6.20 -20.70
CA SER A 183 -8.00 6.06 -21.08
C SER A 183 -7.17 5.19 -20.13
N GLY A 184 -7.63 5.01 -18.89
CA GLY A 184 -6.85 4.34 -17.85
C GLY A 184 -5.63 5.15 -17.37
N ALA A 185 -5.65 6.47 -17.54
CA ALA A 185 -4.65 7.42 -17.07
C ALA A 185 -5.34 8.63 -16.43
N GLU A 186 -4.64 9.30 -15.50
CA GLU A 186 -5.08 10.56 -14.92
C GLU A 186 -5.22 11.64 -16.01
N PRO A 187 -6.26 12.51 -15.96
CA PRO A 187 -6.38 13.62 -16.90
C PRO A 187 -5.18 14.57 -16.83
N LEU A 188 -4.73 15.04 -18.00
CA LEU A 188 -3.72 16.08 -18.09
C LEU A 188 -4.37 17.46 -18.22
N GLY A 189 -3.92 18.39 -17.39
CA GLY A 189 -4.23 19.81 -17.45
C GLY A 189 -3.01 20.66 -17.78
N SER A 190 -3.21 21.98 -17.88
CA SER A 190 -2.13 22.96 -18.01
C SER A 190 -2.51 24.24 -17.25
N MET A 191 -1.54 25.16 -17.11
CA MET A 191 -1.61 26.34 -16.24
C MET A 191 -1.54 26.02 -14.74
N GLY A 192 -1.30 27.05 -13.93
CA GLY A 192 -1.35 26.92 -12.47
C GLY A 192 -2.78 27.03 -11.94
N THR A 193 -2.99 26.58 -10.70
CA THR A 193 -4.27 26.79 -10.00
C THR A 193 -4.42 28.26 -9.62
N ASP A 194 -5.48 28.91 -10.12
CA ASP A 194 -5.88 30.28 -9.78
C ASP A 194 -7.02 30.31 -8.74
N THR A 195 -7.42 29.14 -8.24
CA THR A 195 -8.47 29.01 -7.23
C THR A 195 -7.94 29.35 -5.82
N PRO A 196 -8.78 29.90 -4.92
CA PRO A 196 -8.39 30.09 -3.53
C PRO A 196 -8.00 28.77 -2.87
N ILE A 197 -7.00 28.81 -1.99
CA ILE A 197 -6.72 27.67 -1.10
C ILE A 197 -7.98 27.29 -0.31
N ALA A 198 -8.15 26.00 0.02
CA ALA A 198 -9.41 25.45 0.50
C ALA A 198 -10.08 26.25 1.64
N VAL A 199 -9.28 26.69 2.62
CA VAL A 199 -9.76 27.47 3.78
C VAL A 199 -10.30 28.86 3.44
N LEU A 200 -9.89 29.43 2.29
CA LEU A 200 -10.35 30.74 1.81
C LEU A 200 -11.46 30.61 0.75
N SER A 201 -11.84 29.39 0.36
CA SER A 201 -12.88 29.15 -0.63
C SER A 201 -14.26 29.61 -0.13
N ALA A 202 -14.99 30.32 -0.99
CA ALA A 202 -16.41 30.63 -0.75
C ALA A 202 -17.34 29.44 -1.08
N ARG A 203 -16.82 28.39 -1.73
CA ARG A 203 -17.53 27.15 -2.04
C ARG A 203 -17.12 26.03 -1.07
N PRO A 204 -18.02 25.07 -0.76
CA PRO A 204 -17.64 23.86 -0.02
C PRO A 204 -16.48 23.15 -0.70
N ARG A 205 -15.50 22.73 0.09
CA ARG A 205 -14.32 21.97 -0.35
C ARG A 205 -14.27 20.65 0.41
N LEU A 206 -13.73 19.62 -0.22
CA LEU A 206 -13.56 18.33 0.44
C LEU A 206 -12.42 18.43 1.45
N LEU A 207 -12.42 17.52 2.43
CA LEU A 207 -11.35 17.48 3.42
C LEU A 207 -9.97 17.21 2.76
N PHE A 208 -9.95 16.48 1.66
CA PHE A 208 -8.74 16.21 0.88
C PHE A 208 -8.00 17.49 0.44
N ASP A 209 -8.74 18.55 0.07
CA ASP A 209 -8.17 19.81 -0.43
C ASP A 209 -7.33 20.58 0.60
N TYR A 210 -7.45 20.23 1.88
CA TYR A 210 -6.70 20.86 2.96
C TYR A 210 -5.31 20.24 3.15
N PHE A 211 -5.03 19.14 2.46
CA PHE A 211 -3.73 18.48 2.46
C PHE A 211 -2.99 18.80 1.17
N GLN A 212 -1.66 18.87 1.28
CA GLN A 212 -0.78 19.12 0.16
C GLN A 212 0.24 17.99 0.11
N GLN A 213 0.47 17.44 -1.07
CA GLN A 213 1.45 16.37 -1.25
C GLN A 213 2.85 16.92 -0.99
N LEU A 214 3.59 16.26 -0.11
CA LEU A 214 5.00 16.52 0.05
C LEU A 214 5.75 15.89 -1.13
N PHE A 215 6.80 16.56 -1.59
CA PHE A 215 7.68 16.01 -2.61
C PHE A 215 9.13 16.14 -2.17
N ALA A 216 9.96 15.21 -2.62
CA ALA A 216 11.38 15.21 -2.32
C ALA A 216 12.10 16.27 -3.17
N GLN A 217 12.93 17.08 -2.54
CA GLN A 217 13.76 18.07 -3.21
C GLN A 217 15.15 18.09 -2.57
N VAL A 218 16.20 17.90 -3.37
CA VAL A 218 17.62 17.87 -2.98
C VAL A 218 18.02 16.71 -2.05
N THR A 219 17.31 16.48 -0.95
CA THR A 219 17.68 15.50 0.09
C THR A 219 17.68 14.06 -0.40
N ASN A 220 16.72 13.73 -1.25
CA ASN A 220 16.56 12.43 -1.89
C ASN A 220 15.93 12.66 -3.27
N PRO A 221 16.32 11.86 -4.29
CA PRO A 221 15.75 11.98 -5.63
C PRO A 221 14.34 11.37 -5.67
N PRO A 222 13.40 11.95 -6.45
CA PRO A 222 12.18 11.25 -6.81
C PRO A 222 12.50 10.08 -7.75
N LEU A 223 11.60 9.10 -7.80
CA LEU A 223 11.68 7.94 -8.68
C LEU A 223 10.92 8.20 -9.98
N ASP A 224 11.37 7.65 -11.10
CA ASP A 224 10.58 7.59 -12.34
C ASP A 224 9.68 6.34 -12.32
N ALA A 225 8.43 6.48 -11.87
CA ALA A 225 7.48 5.38 -11.74
C ALA A 225 7.17 4.64 -13.06
N ILE A 226 7.50 5.22 -14.23
CA ILE A 226 7.28 4.60 -15.54
C ILE A 226 8.52 3.81 -15.98
N ARG A 227 9.71 4.41 -15.87
CA ARG A 227 10.97 3.80 -16.32
C ARG A 227 11.57 2.84 -15.31
N GLU A 228 11.23 3.01 -14.04
CA GLU A 228 11.74 2.23 -12.91
C GLU A 228 10.64 1.35 -12.30
N GLU A 229 9.62 0.97 -13.09
CA GLU A 229 8.50 0.10 -12.66
C GLU A 229 8.97 -1.25 -12.06
N VAL A 230 10.15 -1.74 -12.47
CA VAL A 230 10.72 -3.00 -11.96
C VAL A 230 11.02 -2.93 -10.44
N VAL A 231 11.23 -1.74 -9.88
CA VAL A 231 11.53 -1.54 -8.45
C VAL A 231 10.34 -1.02 -7.64
N THR A 232 9.21 -0.75 -8.29
CA THR A 232 7.95 -0.32 -7.65
C THR A 232 6.94 -1.46 -7.57
N SER A 233 6.00 -1.34 -6.64
CA SER A 233 4.86 -2.24 -6.51
C SER A 233 3.69 -1.52 -5.85
N VAL A 234 2.50 -1.84 -6.33
CA VAL A 234 1.21 -1.41 -5.78
C VAL A 234 0.48 -2.54 -5.07
N GLY A 235 1.03 -3.75 -5.13
CA GLY A 235 0.47 -4.88 -4.40
C GLY A 235 0.52 -4.61 -2.91
N THR A 236 -0.53 -4.98 -2.20
CA THR A 236 -0.62 -4.76 -0.76
C THR A 236 -1.22 -6.00 -0.08
N SER A 237 -1.00 -6.12 1.22
CA SER A 237 -1.66 -7.11 2.07
C SER A 237 -2.47 -6.43 3.16
N VAL A 238 -3.64 -6.98 3.44
CA VAL A 238 -4.59 -6.44 4.41
C VAL A 238 -4.91 -7.55 5.42
N GLY A 239 -4.65 -7.28 6.69
CA GLY A 239 -4.91 -8.23 7.75
C GLY A 239 -4.05 -7.99 8.99
N PRO A 240 -4.02 -8.96 9.91
CA PRO A 240 -3.17 -8.88 11.09
C PRO A 240 -1.70 -9.09 10.73
N GLU A 241 -0.84 -8.36 11.41
CA GLU A 241 0.61 -8.49 11.38
C GLU A 241 1.06 -9.34 12.59
N GLY A 242 1.99 -10.26 12.34
CA GLY A 242 2.51 -11.19 13.33
C GLY A 242 3.55 -10.57 14.27
N ASN A 243 4.10 -11.41 15.16
CA ASN A 243 5.23 -11.00 15.99
C ASN A 243 6.46 -10.80 15.10
N LEU A 244 6.95 -9.56 15.01
CA LEU A 244 8.13 -9.26 14.21
C LEU A 244 9.34 -10.10 14.61
N LEU A 245 9.52 -10.51 15.87
CA LEU A 245 10.71 -11.24 16.33
C LEU A 245 10.65 -12.76 16.11
N ASP A 246 9.48 -13.30 15.79
CA ASP A 246 9.25 -14.74 15.69
C ASP A 246 8.60 -15.09 14.35
N ALA A 247 9.32 -15.85 13.53
CA ALA A 247 8.84 -16.24 12.21
C ALA A 247 7.96 -17.48 12.32
N THR A 248 6.64 -17.30 12.24
CA THR A 248 5.67 -18.39 12.25
C THR A 248 4.79 -18.37 10.99
N PRO A 249 4.09 -19.48 10.65
CA PRO A 249 3.14 -19.51 9.55
C PRO A 249 1.99 -18.50 9.69
N GLU A 250 1.62 -18.14 10.93
CA GLU A 250 0.56 -17.17 11.22
C GLU A 250 0.89 -15.77 10.72
N SER A 251 2.16 -15.42 10.62
CA SER A 251 2.62 -14.07 10.26
C SER A 251 2.25 -13.65 8.83
N CYS A 252 1.95 -14.60 7.94
CA CYS A 252 1.52 -14.32 6.57
C CYS A 252 0.02 -14.60 6.34
N ARG A 253 -0.79 -14.77 7.39
CA ARG A 253 -2.24 -14.97 7.31
C ARG A 253 -2.98 -13.66 7.01
N GLN A 254 -2.81 -13.17 5.79
CA GLN A 254 -3.34 -11.89 5.31
C GLN A 254 -4.04 -12.06 3.95
N LEU A 255 -4.93 -11.13 3.63
CA LEU A 255 -5.53 -11.01 2.32
C LEU A 255 -4.58 -10.23 1.40
N THR A 256 -4.16 -10.83 0.28
CA THR A 256 -3.32 -10.15 -0.72
C THR A 256 -4.17 -9.51 -1.80
N LEU A 257 -3.87 -8.24 -2.11
CA LEU A 257 -4.55 -7.43 -3.11
C LEU A 257 -3.55 -7.03 -4.20
N PRO A 258 -3.91 -7.15 -5.49
CA PRO A 258 -3.02 -6.73 -6.58
C PRO A 258 -2.88 -5.19 -6.66
N PHE A 259 -3.89 -4.47 -6.19
CA PHE A 259 -3.95 -3.01 -6.16
C PHE A 259 -4.61 -2.54 -4.86
N PRO A 260 -4.30 -1.33 -4.36
CA PRO A 260 -4.93 -0.79 -3.17
C PRO A 260 -6.30 -0.17 -3.46
N ILE A 261 -6.70 -0.06 -4.74
CA ILE A 261 -8.04 0.34 -5.15
C ILE A 261 -8.78 -0.91 -5.59
N ILE A 262 -9.93 -1.18 -4.96
CA ILE A 262 -10.76 -2.36 -5.22
C ILE A 262 -12.16 -1.96 -5.69
N ASP A 263 -12.78 -2.75 -6.57
CA ASP A 263 -14.15 -2.51 -7.02
C ASP A 263 -15.21 -2.99 -6.02
N ASN A 264 -16.48 -2.76 -6.35
CA ASN A 264 -17.61 -3.09 -5.48
C ASN A 264 -17.77 -4.61 -5.31
N ASP A 265 -17.45 -5.39 -6.33
CA ASP A 265 -17.60 -6.84 -6.32
C ASP A 265 -16.48 -7.46 -5.48
N GLU A 266 -15.26 -6.96 -5.62
CA GLU A 266 -14.12 -7.26 -4.78
C GLU A 266 -14.37 -6.91 -3.30
N LEU A 267 -14.93 -5.73 -3.02
CA LEU A 267 -15.30 -5.39 -1.64
C LEU A 267 -16.36 -6.37 -1.09
N ALA A 268 -17.36 -6.75 -1.89
CA ALA A 268 -18.36 -7.72 -1.48
C ALA A 268 -17.75 -9.09 -1.15
N LYS A 269 -16.71 -9.53 -1.90
CA LYS A 269 -15.94 -10.74 -1.56
C LYS A 269 -15.32 -10.65 -0.17
N ILE A 270 -14.79 -9.48 0.19
CA ILE A 270 -14.13 -9.26 1.48
C ILE A 270 -15.12 -9.16 2.64
N ILE A 271 -16.26 -8.48 2.44
CA ILE A 271 -17.32 -8.39 3.46
C ILE A 271 -17.84 -9.79 3.82
N HIS A 272 -17.95 -10.67 2.83
CA HIS A 272 -18.45 -12.03 2.99
C HIS A 272 -17.34 -13.10 3.05
N ILE A 273 -16.11 -12.69 3.37
CA ILE A 273 -14.93 -13.58 3.29
C ILE A 273 -15.05 -14.78 4.23
N ASN A 274 -15.71 -14.64 5.38
CA ASN A 274 -15.83 -15.70 6.38
C ASN A 274 -17.26 -16.27 6.54
N ASP A 275 -18.16 -16.06 5.57
CA ASP A 275 -19.53 -16.57 5.66
C ASP A 275 -19.58 -18.10 5.71
N ASP A 276 -18.67 -18.77 4.99
CA ASP A 276 -18.54 -20.22 4.96
C ASP A 276 -17.66 -20.78 6.10
N ALA A 277 -17.24 -19.94 7.06
CA ALA A 277 -16.34 -20.28 8.18
C ALA A 277 -14.97 -20.89 7.77
N ASN A 278 -14.51 -20.59 6.55
CA ASN A 278 -13.23 -21.09 6.03
C ASN A 278 -12.04 -20.17 6.34
N PHE A 279 -12.30 -18.90 6.68
CA PHE A 279 -11.30 -17.85 6.79
C PHE A 279 -11.42 -17.08 8.13
N ASP A 280 -11.50 -17.80 9.25
CA ASP A 280 -11.65 -17.21 10.59
C ASP A 280 -10.56 -16.18 10.92
N HIS A 281 -9.36 -16.36 10.37
CA HIS A 281 -8.23 -15.45 10.52
C HIS A 281 -8.36 -14.14 9.72
N LEU A 282 -9.35 -14.01 8.84
CA LEU A 282 -9.65 -12.82 8.03
C LEU A 282 -11.07 -12.29 8.27
N ARG A 283 -11.74 -12.69 9.36
CA ARG A 283 -13.10 -12.22 9.68
C ARG A 283 -13.22 -10.71 9.53
N SER A 284 -14.13 -10.28 8.66
CA SER A 284 -14.41 -8.88 8.38
C SER A 284 -15.62 -8.37 9.16
N VAL A 285 -15.61 -7.08 9.49
CA VAL A 285 -16.77 -6.37 10.08
C VAL A 285 -16.90 -5.02 9.39
N VAL A 286 -18.12 -4.70 8.95
CA VAL A 286 -18.46 -3.38 8.40
C VAL A 286 -18.91 -2.47 9.54
N VAL A 287 -18.30 -1.29 9.63
CA VAL A 287 -18.63 -0.26 10.62
C VAL A 287 -19.11 0.98 9.90
N ALA A 288 -20.32 1.45 10.25
CA ALA A 288 -20.96 2.58 9.61
C ALA A 288 -20.36 3.91 10.07
N GLY A 289 -19.80 4.66 9.13
CA GLY A 289 -19.27 6.01 9.27
C GLY A 289 -20.32 7.08 9.12
N LEU A 290 -21.45 6.97 9.84
CA LEU A 290 -22.59 7.87 9.69
C LEU A 290 -22.90 8.62 10.99
N TYR A 291 -23.47 9.82 10.88
CA TYR A 291 -23.94 10.60 12.02
C TYR A 291 -25.26 11.30 11.73
N ARG A 292 -26.06 11.55 12.77
CA ARG A 292 -27.36 12.22 12.59
C ARG A 292 -27.17 13.69 12.22
N VAL A 293 -27.81 14.11 11.13
CA VAL A 293 -27.76 15.50 10.64
C VAL A 293 -28.25 16.48 11.71
N ALA A 294 -29.32 16.12 12.42
CA ALA A 294 -29.95 16.96 13.45
C ALA A 294 -29.02 17.30 14.62
N ASP A 295 -28.00 16.47 14.88
CA ASP A 295 -27.08 16.63 16.02
C ASP A 295 -25.84 17.48 15.66
N GLY A 296 -25.68 17.83 14.38
CA GLY A 296 -24.62 18.69 13.87
C GLY A 296 -23.21 18.22 14.24
N ALA A 297 -22.31 19.19 14.48
CA ALA A 297 -20.90 18.91 14.76
C ALA A 297 -20.68 18.12 16.06
N VAL A 298 -21.54 18.29 17.06
CA VAL A 298 -21.47 17.51 18.31
C VAL A 298 -21.83 16.06 18.03
N GLY A 299 -22.89 15.83 17.22
CA GLY A 299 -23.26 14.50 16.76
C GLY A 299 -22.15 13.78 16.01
N MET A 300 -21.50 14.46 15.07
CA MET A 300 -20.35 13.89 14.33
C MET A 300 -19.20 13.50 15.27
N ARG A 301 -18.87 14.35 16.25
CA ARG A 301 -17.84 14.05 17.25
C ARG A 301 -18.21 12.81 18.07
N SER A 302 -19.44 12.75 18.58
CA SER A 302 -19.91 11.59 19.35
C SER A 302 -19.96 10.32 18.51
N ALA A 303 -20.34 10.41 17.24
CA ALA A 303 -20.31 9.27 16.31
C ALA A 303 -18.88 8.76 16.10
N LEU A 304 -17.88 9.64 15.92
CA LEU A 304 -16.48 9.23 15.83
C LEU A 304 -15.99 8.50 17.09
N ASP A 305 -16.37 8.97 18.28
CA ASP A 305 -15.98 8.30 19.54
C ASP A 305 -16.68 6.94 19.71
N ALA A 306 -17.94 6.83 19.27
CA ALA A 306 -18.67 5.57 19.22
C ALA A 306 -18.02 4.57 18.24
N ILE A 307 -17.71 5.01 17.02
CA ILE A 307 -17.05 4.19 15.98
C ILE A 307 -15.70 3.69 16.48
N ARG A 308 -14.89 4.53 17.11
CA ARG A 308 -13.60 4.10 17.71
C ARG A 308 -13.79 2.97 18.71
N SER A 309 -14.80 3.08 19.57
CA SER A 309 -15.13 2.06 20.58
C SER A 309 -15.66 0.78 19.94
N GLU A 310 -16.53 0.90 18.94
CA GLU A 310 -17.09 -0.21 18.17
C GLU A 310 -15.99 -1.00 17.44
N VAL A 311 -15.06 -0.30 16.79
CA VAL A 311 -13.92 -0.94 16.10
C VAL A 311 -13.03 -1.67 17.10
N SER A 312 -12.70 -1.06 18.25
CA SER A 312 -11.94 -1.74 19.31
C SER A 312 -12.65 -3.02 19.78
N ALA A 313 -13.95 -2.95 20.04
CA ALA A 313 -14.75 -4.10 20.46
C ALA A 313 -14.84 -5.19 19.37
N ALA A 314 -14.94 -4.80 18.10
CA ALA A 314 -14.94 -5.74 16.98
C ALA A 314 -13.62 -6.52 16.88
N ILE A 315 -12.48 -5.84 17.07
CA ILE A 315 -11.16 -6.48 17.07
C ILE A 315 -11.02 -7.47 18.22
N GLU A 316 -11.50 -7.10 19.42
CA GLU A 316 -11.56 -8.00 20.58
C GLU A 316 -12.47 -9.22 20.34
N ALA A 317 -13.58 -9.02 19.64
CA ALA A 317 -14.49 -10.08 19.21
C ALA A 317 -13.94 -10.95 18.05
N GLY A 318 -12.71 -10.68 17.58
CA GLY A 318 -12.02 -11.50 16.58
C GLY A 318 -12.02 -10.94 15.16
N ALA A 319 -12.49 -9.72 14.92
CA ALA A 319 -12.36 -9.09 13.61
C ALA A 319 -10.88 -8.84 13.26
N ARG A 320 -10.52 -9.11 12.01
CA ARG A 320 -9.17 -8.96 11.45
C ARG A 320 -9.14 -8.10 10.19
N ILE A 321 -10.30 -7.79 9.66
CA ILE A 321 -10.53 -6.76 8.63
C ILE A 321 -11.67 -5.87 9.12
N ILE A 322 -11.48 -4.55 9.08
CA ILE A 322 -12.52 -3.57 9.39
C ILE A 322 -12.79 -2.78 8.13
N VAL A 323 -14.04 -2.82 7.66
CA VAL A 323 -14.52 -2.00 6.54
C VAL A 323 -15.20 -0.77 7.12
N LEU A 324 -14.57 0.39 7.00
CA LEU A 324 -15.15 1.68 7.36
C LEU A 324 -15.99 2.15 6.17
N SER A 325 -17.31 2.27 6.35
CA SER A 325 -18.23 2.54 5.26
C SER A 325 -19.05 3.80 5.49
N ASP A 326 -19.01 4.74 4.54
CA ASP A 326 -19.92 5.89 4.52
C ASP A 326 -21.19 5.64 3.66
N ARG A 327 -21.37 4.39 3.20
CA ARG A 327 -22.55 3.94 2.45
C ARG A 327 -23.80 4.01 3.34
N ASN A 328 -24.96 4.05 2.70
CA ASN A 328 -26.29 4.09 3.33
C ASN A 328 -26.56 5.41 4.09
N SER A 329 -25.88 6.49 3.72
CA SER A 329 -26.32 7.83 4.10
C SER A 329 -27.69 8.15 3.51
N ASP A 330 -28.49 8.88 4.28
CA ASP A 330 -29.85 9.27 3.94
C ASP A 330 -30.19 10.67 4.50
N GLU A 331 -31.47 11.03 4.49
CA GLU A 331 -31.96 12.31 5.01
C GLU A 331 -31.80 12.49 6.54
N VAL A 332 -31.60 11.39 7.27
CA VAL A 332 -31.42 11.37 8.73
C VAL A 332 -29.94 11.30 9.08
N PHE A 333 -29.18 10.48 8.36
CA PHE A 333 -27.79 10.15 8.61
C PHE A 333 -26.88 10.64 7.49
N ALA A 334 -26.03 11.62 7.81
CA ALA A 334 -24.99 12.10 6.91
C ALA A 334 -23.71 11.26 7.02
N PRO A 335 -22.95 11.14 5.91
CA PRO A 335 -21.66 10.48 5.93
C PRO A 335 -20.61 11.33 6.66
N ILE A 336 -19.76 10.68 7.45
CA ILE A 336 -18.52 11.27 7.96
C ILE A 336 -17.51 11.24 6.81
N PRO A 337 -16.80 12.36 6.50
CA PRO A 337 -15.79 12.38 5.44
C PRO A 337 -14.79 11.24 5.61
N SER A 338 -14.54 10.49 4.52
CA SER A 338 -13.84 9.20 4.61
C SER A 338 -12.41 9.35 5.15
N LEU A 339 -11.72 10.43 4.79
CA LEU A 339 -10.38 10.74 5.32
C LEU A 339 -10.40 11.01 6.83
N LEU A 340 -11.42 11.70 7.34
CA LEU A 340 -11.58 11.95 8.77
C LEU A 340 -11.89 10.65 9.52
N LEU A 341 -12.80 9.84 8.99
CA LEU A 341 -13.18 8.54 9.54
C LEU A 341 -11.96 7.61 9.64
N THR A 342 -11.24 7.45 8.52
CA THR A 342 -10.06 6.59 8.41
C THR A 342 -8.97 7.03 9.38
N SER A 343 -8.59 8.31 9.34
CA SER A 343 -7.53 8.84 10.23
C SER A 343 -7.90 8.76 11.71
N ALA A 344 -9.17 9.02 12.05
CA ALA A 344 -9.65 8.95 13.43
C ALA A 344 -9.58 7.54 14.01
N VAL A 345 -9.93 6.51 13.22
CA VAL A 345 -9.84 5.09 13.61
C VAL A 345 -8.39 4.63 13.61
N HIS A 346 -7.62 4.93 12.55
CA HIS A 346 -6.22 4.53 12.44
C HIS A 346 -5.39 4.99 13.65
N HIS A 347 -5.43 6.28 13.99
CA HIS A 347 -4.67 6.80 15.11
C HIS A 347 -5.22 6.38 16.48
N HIS A 348 -6.52 6.08 16.59
CA HIS A 348 -7.09 5.45 17.80
C HIS A 348 -6.50 4.07 18.01
N LEU A 349 -6.49 3.22 16.98
CA LEU A 349 -5.93 1.88 17.05
C LEU A 349 -4.42 1.87 17.33
N ILE A 350 -3.67 2.88 16.87
CA ILE A 350 -2.26 3.04 17.27
C ILE A 350 -2.15 3.31 18.77
N ARG A 351 -2.96 4.24 19.31
CA ARG A 351 -2.95 4.59 20.74
C ARG A 351 -3.34 3.40 21.62
N GLU A 352 -4.29 2.59 21.17
CA GLU A 352 -4.73 1.36 21.84
C GLU A 352 -3.83 0.13 21.57
N LYS A 353 -2.78 0.27 20.75
CA LYS A 353 -1.89 -0.84 20.33
C LYS A 353 -2.64 -2.00 19.67
N LEU A 354 -3.68 -1.68 18.91
CA LEU A 354 -4.51 -2.62 18.16
C LEU A 354 -4.29 -2.55 16.65
N ARG A 355 -3.58 -1.54 16.12
CA ARG A 355 -3.45 -1.33 14.66
C ARG A 355 -2.81 -2.50 13.93
N THR A 356 -1.85 -3.19 14.54
CA THR A 356 -1.20 -4.39 13.94
C THR A 356 -2.11 -5.62 13.94
N LYS A 357 -3.25 -5.60 14.64
CA LYS A 357 -4.16 -6.75 14.71
C LYS A 357 -5.20 -6.78 13.59
N VAL A 358 -5.23 -5.76 12.74
CA VAL A 358 -6.33 -5.56 11.79
C VAL A 358 -5.89 -4.83 10.52
N GLY A 359 -6.46 -5.22 9.39
CA GLY A 359 -6.46 -4.42 8.18
C GLY A 359 -7.64 -3.46 8.12
N LEU A 360 -7.43 -2.24 7.61
CA LEU A 360 -8.50 -1.25 7.40
C LEU A 360 -8.83 -1.15 5.91
N ILE A 361 -10.10 -1.25 5.55
CA ILE A 361 -10.61 -1.01 4.20
C ILE A 361 -11.60 0.14 4.27
N VAL A 362 -11.56 1.04 3.30
CA VAL A 362 -12.43 2.22 3.27
C VAL A 362 -13.39 2.11 2.10
N GLU A 363 -14.67 1.92 2.39
CA GLU A 363 -15.76 2.07 1.43
C GLU A 363 -16.25 3.52 1.50
N CYS A 364 -16.01 4.29 0.44
CA CYS A 364 -16.23 5.73 0.46
C CYS A 364 -16.93 6.27 -0.79
N GLY A 365 -17.83 7.21 -0.55
CA GLY A 365 -18.54 7.95 -1.57
C GLY A 365 -17.86 9.26 -1.97
N ASP A 366 -16.96 9.84 -1.16
CA ASP A 366 -16.30 11.12 -1.47
C ASP A 366 -15.01 10.97 -2.32
N ALA A 367 -14.33 9.82 -2.30
CA ALA A 367 -13.08 9.62 -3.02
C ALA A 367 -13.32 9.38 -4.53
N ARG A 368 -12.56 10.10 -5.37
CA ARG A 368 -12.73 10.10 -6.84
C ARG A 368 -11.52 10.56 -7.66
N GLU A 369 -10.51 11.11 -6.98
CA GLU A 369 -9.26 11.58 -7.56
C GLU A 369 -8.09 10.75 -7.03
N VAL A 370 -6.98 10.73 -7.77
CA VAL A 370 -5.72 10.11 -7.36
C VAL A 370 -5.30 10.60 -5.97
N HIS A 371 -5.37 11.91 -5.73
CA HIS A 371 -5.01 12.51 -4.45
C HIS A 371 -5.85 11.98 -3.28
N HIS A 372 -7.13 11.68 -3.52
CA HIS A 372 -8.02 11.13 -2.48
C HIS A 372 -7.57 9.72 -2.08
N MET A 373 -7.23 8.88 -3.07
CA MET A 373 -6.71 7.53 -2.83
C MET A 373 -5.39 7.58 -2.06
N ALA A 374 -4.46 8.43 -2.49
CA ALA A 374 -3.15 8.59 -1.85
C ALA A 374 -3.28 9.03 -0.37
N LEU A 375 -4.19 9.96 -0.07
CA LEU A 375 -4.43 10.39 1.31
C LEU A 375 -5.08 9.28 2.15
N LEU A 376 -6.08 8.57 1.64
CA LEU A 376 -6.70 7.47 2.38
C LEU A 376 -5.68 6.39 2.75
N ILE A 377 -4.83 6.00 1.79
CA ILE A 377 -3.73 5.06 2.01
C ILE A 377 -2.74 5.62 3.03
N GLY A 378 -2.28 6.87 2.82
CA GLY A 378 -1.33 7.54 3.72
C GLY A 378 -1.83 7.74 5.16
N TYR A 379 -3.14 7.78 5.37
CA TYR A 379 -3.78 7.86 6.69
C TYR A 379 -4.26 6.50 7.23
N GLY A 380 -3.84 5.39 6.61
CA GLY A 380 -3.88 4.06 7.22
C GLY A 380 -4.83 3.06 6.58
N ALA A 381 -5.47 3.40 5.45
CA ALA A 381 -6.24 2.44 4.66
C ALA A 381 -5.31 1.43 3.98
N GLY A 382 -5.58 0.13 4.17
CA GLY A 382 -4.93 -0.95 3.42
C GLY A 382 -5.54 -1.14 2.02
N ALA A 383 -6.82 -0.78 1.84
CA ALA A 383 -7.46 -0.69 0.54
C ALA A 383 -8.60 0.35 0.54
N VAL A 384 -8.94 0.84 -0.65
CA VAL A 384 -9.99 1.85 -0.86
C VAL A 384 -10.95 1.35 -1.93
N ASN A 385 -12.23 1.36 -1.60
CA ASN A 385 -13.33 1.16 -2.52
C ASN A 385 -14.08 2.49 -2.73
N PRO A 386 -13.78 3.24 -3.80
CA PRO A 386 -14.47 4.49 -4.11
C PRO A 386 -15.80 4.21 -4.82
N TYR A 387 -16.74 3.58 -4.12
CA TYR A 387 -17.91 2.96 -4.73
C TYR A 387 -18.72 3.93 -5.61
N LEU A 388 -18.85 5.19 -5.17
CA LEU A 388 -19.67 6.17 -5.87
C LEU A 388 -19.00 6.63 -7.16
N ALA A 389 -17.66 6.57 -7.26
CA ALA A 389 -16.96 6.81 -8.51
C ALA A 389 -17.32 5.73 -9.55
N PHE A 390 -17.37 4.46 -9.15
CA PHE A 390 -17.77 3.36 -10.03
C PHE A 390 -19.23 3.47 -10.45
N GLU A 391 -20.14 3.67 -9.49
CA GLU A 391 -21.57 3.88 -9.79
C GLU A 391 -21.79 5.09 -10.72
N SER A 392 -20.96 6.15 -10.59
CA SER A 392 -21.01 7.31 -11.47
C SER A 392 -20.51 7.00 -12.88
N ILE A 393 -19.49 6.17 -13.04
CA ILE A 393 -18.99 5.73 -14.35
C ILE A 393 -20.05 4.89 -15.06
N GLU A 394 -20.65 3.94 -14.34
CA GLU A 394 -21.75 3.12 -14.85
C GLU A 394 -22.96 3.96 -15.26
N ASP A 395 -23.37 4.93 -14.43
CA ASP A 395 -24.45 5.88 -14.75
C ASP A 395 -24.12 6.70 -16.01
N MET A 396 -22.89 7.22 -16.13
CA MET A 396 -22.46 7.96 -17.32
C MET A 396 -22.47 7.09 -18.58
N ILE A 397 -22.19 5.79 -18.50
CA ILE A 397 -22.26 4.89 -19.65
C ILE A 397 -23.72 4.60 -20.03
N ALA A 398 -24.57 4.31 -19.05
CA ALA A 398 -25.97 3.94 -19.25
C ALA A 398 -26.86 5.14 -19.64
N ALA A 399 -26.41 6.36 -19.38
CA ALA A 399 -27.14 7.58 -19.67
C ALA A 399 -27.61 7.67 -21.13
N ASP A 400 -28.73 8.38 -21.34
CA ASP A 400 -29.32 8.69 -22.65
C ASP A 400 -29.53 7.44 -23.52
N GLY A 401 -30.02 6.36 -22.90
CA GLY A 401 -30.33 5.09 -23.58
C GLY A 401 -29.09 4.33 -24.04
N GLY A 402 -27.95 4.49 -23.36
CA GLY A 402 -26.67 3.87 -23.70
C GLY A 402 -25.82 4.65 -24.70
N THR A 403 -26.28 5.85 -25.12
CA THR A 403 -25.43 6.78 -25.90
C THR A 403 -24.36 7.44 -25.01
N GLY A 404 -24.54 7.37 -23.70
CA GLY A 404 -23.58 7.77 -22.67
C GLY A 404 -23.32 9.27 -22.58
N MET A 405 -22.74 9.68 -21.48
CA MET A 405 -22.29 11.04 -21.21
C MET A 405 -20.76 11.14 -21.35
N HIS A 406 -20.27 12.34 -21.63
CA HIS A 406 -18.84 12.68 -21.60
C HIS A 406 -17.92 11.80 -22.48
N GLY A 407 -18.48 11.17 -23.53
CA GLY A 407 -17.72 10.32 -24.45
C GLY A 407 -17.55 8.88 -23.98
N LEU A 408 -18.29 8.43 -22.96
CA LEU A 408 -18.27 7.05 -22.47
C LEU A 408 -19.30 6.12 -23.15
N GLY A 409 -20.09 6.64 -24.10
CA GLY A 409 -21.11 5.89 -24.83
C GLY A 409 -20.59 4.60 -25.47
N GLY A 410 -21.31 3.50 -25.27
CA GLY A 410 -20.98 2.18 -25.84
C GLY A 410 -19.72 1.52 -25.24
N MET A 411 -19.11 2.08 -24.20
CA MET A 411 -18.03 1.44 -23.47
C MET A 411 -18.58 0.31 -22.59
N ASP A 412 -17.82 -0.78 -22.48
CA ASP A 412 -18.11 -1.84 -21.51
C ASP A 412 -17.88 -1.33 -20.07
N PRO A 413 -18.88 -1.38 -19.17
CA PRO A 413 -18.75 -0.90 -17.79
C PRO A 413 -17.59 -1.53 -17.03
N HIS A 414 -17.39 -2.84 -17.15
CA HIS A 414 -16.28 -3.53 -16.45
C HIS A 414 -14.93 -3.01 -16.92
N LYS A 415 -14.74 -2.82 -18.23
CA LYS A 415 -13.53 -2.22 -18.77
C LYS A 415 -13.33 -0.77 -18.29
N ALA A 416 -14.40 0.02 -18.20
CA ALA A 416 -14.34 1.41 -17.75
C ALA A 416 -13.93 1.51 -16.27
N VAL A 417 -14.49 0.66 -15.41
CA VAL A 417 -14.11 0.52 -14.00
C VAL A 417 -12.65 0.08 -13.87
N HIS A 418 -12.25 -0.95 -14.62
CA HIS A 418 -10.86 -1.42 -14.63
C HIS A 418 -9.86 -0.33 -15.06
N ASN A 419 -10.20 0.45 -16.09
CA ASN A 419 -9.41 1.59 -16.52
C ASN A 419 -9.28 2.64 -15.41
N TYR A 420 -10.39 3.00 -14.75
CA TYR A 420 -10.35 3.94 -13.63
C TYR A 420 -9.45 3.43 -12.49
N ILE A 421 -9.56 2.15 -12.10
CA ILE A 421 -8.70 1.53 -11.08
C ILE A 421 -7.23 1.62 -11.48
N LYS A 422 -6.92 1.31 -12.75
CA LYS A 422 -5.57 1.44 -13.29
C LYS A 422 -5.06 2.89 -13.24
N ALA A 423 -5.89 3.86 -13.60
CA ALA A 423 -5.55 5.28 -13.56
C ALA A 423 -5.24 5.72 -12.11
N ALA A 424 -6.12 5.35 -11.17
CA ALA A 424 -5.96 5.67 -9.77
C ALA A 424 -4.71 5.02 -9.16
N GLY A 425 -4.48 3.72 -9.43
CA GLY A 425 -3.31 3.00 -8.94
C GLY A 425 -2.00 3.53 -9.51
N LYS A 426 -1.98 3.89 -10.81
CA LYS A 426 -0.81 4.51 -11.44
C LYS A 426 -0.50 5.91 -10.93
N GLY A 427 -1.50 6.68 -10.51
CA GLY A 427 -1.28 8.01 -9.94
C GLY A 427 -0.84 7.96 -8.47
N VAL A 428 -1.10 6.86 -7.77
CA VAL A 428 -0.60 6.64 -6.39
C VAL A 428 0.89 6.25 -6.40
N LEU A 429 1.34 5.53 -7.44
CA LEU A 429 2.76 5.31 -7.74
C LEU A 429 3.44 6.62 -8.14
#